data_AF-A0ABD4THI2-F1
#
_entry.id   AF-A0ABD4THI2-F1
#
_cell.length_a   1.000
_cell.length_b   1.000
_cell.length_c   1.000
_cell.angle_alpha   90.00
_cell.angle_beta   90.00
_cell.angle_gamma   90.00
#
_symmetry.space_group_name_H-M   'P 1'
#
loop_
_entity.id
_entity.type
_entity.pdbx_description
1 polymer ?
#
loop_
_entity_poly.entity_id
_entity_poly.type
_entity_poly.pdbx_seq_one_letter_code
_entity_poly.pdbx_strand_id
1 'polypeptide(L)' 'MNLDRHTIERGDQKEPAKEWVLNTVLFPDRVEERKDDEVHYLKEIPDAKGKVLRVIINPILSPHRVITVFFDRRERP' A
#
# COMPACT_ATOMS: atom_id res chain seq x y z
N MET A 1 11.60 -9.24 6.79
CA MET A 1 10.72 -8.07 6.98
C MET A 1 9.54 -8.54 7.82
N ASN A 2 9.54 -8.27 9.14
CA ASN A 2 8.40 -8.58 10.00
C ASN A 2 7.31 -7.55 9.71
N LEU A 3 6.21 -7.99 9.11
CA LEU A 3 5.04 -7.15 8.84
C LEU A 3 4.17 -7.20 10.10
N ASP A 4 4.44 -6.30 11.04
CA ASP A 4 3.64 -6.16 12.26
C ASP A 4 2.22 -5.72 11.86
N ARG A 5 1.21 -6.54 12.19
CA ARG A 5 -0.20 -6.26 11.92
C ARG A 5 -0.63 -4.99 12.67
N HIS A 6 -0.68 -3.86 11.98
CA HIS A 6 -1.57 -2.76 12.36
C HIS A 6 -2.50 -2.51 11.18
N THR A 7 -3.58 -3.29 11.17
CA THR A 7 -4.70 -3.13 10.24
C THR A 7 -5.51 -1.93 10.71
N ILE A 8 -5.37 -0.78 10.04
CA ILE A 8 -6.35 0.31 10.21
C ILE A 8 -7.56 -0.06 9.36
N GLU A 9 -8.59 -0.59 10.01
CA GLU A 9 -9.92 -0.85 9.45
C GLU A 9 -10.54 0.45 8.89
N ARG A 10 -11.03 0.42 7.65
CA ARG A 10 -12.38 0.93 7.28
C ARG A 10 -12.92 0.24 6.01
N GLY A 11 -13.90 -0.62 6.21
CA GLY A 11 -15.00 -0.88 5.26
C GLY A 11 -14.83 -2.11 4.37
N ASP A 12 -15.36 -3.25 4.83
CA ASP A 12 -15.92 -4.35 4.03
C ASP A 12 -15.16 -4.80 2.76
N GLN A 13 -13.83 -4.76 2.81
CA GLN A 13 -12.97 -5.20 1.71
C GLN A 13 -11.95 -6.17 2.27
N LYS A 14 -11.95 -7.39 1.74
CA LYS A 14 -10.97 -8.44 2.02
C LYS A 14 -9.55 -7.83 2.02
N GLU A 15 -8.75 -8.16 3.04
CA GLU A 15 -7.37 -7.70 3.10
C GLU A 15 -6.64 -8.06 1.79
N PRO A 16 -5.88 -7.12 1.20
CA PRO A 16 -5.10 -7.41 0.01
C PRO A 16 -4.07 -8.49 0.30
N ALA A 17 -3.81 -9.36 -0.67
CA ALA A 17 -2.84 -10.43 -0.52
C ALA A 17 -1.47 -9.84 -0.14
N LYS A 18 -0.78 -10.47 0.83
CA LYS A 18 0.55 -10.02 1.29
C LYS A 18 1.55 -9.86 0.15
N GLU A 19 1.45 -10.72 -0.85
CA GLU A 19 2.28 -10.67 -2.06
C GLU A 19 2.07 -9.37 -2.85
N TRP A 20 0.82 -8.92 -3.00
CA TRP A 20 0.53 -7.64 -3.67
C TRP A 20 1.12 -6.46 -2.90
N VAL A 21 1.06 -6.48 -1.57
CA VAL A 21 1.67 -5.44 -0.74
C VAL A 21 3.19 -5.42 -0.93
N LEU A 22 3.85 -6.58 -0.82
CA LEU A 22 5.29 -6.70 -0.99
C LEU A 22 5.72 -6.26 -2.40
N ASN A 23 5.01 -6.73 -3.42
CA ASN A 23 5.29 -6.40 -4.82
C ASN A 23 5.10 -4.90 -5.10
N THR A 24 4.08 -4.27 -4.52
CA THR A 24 3.83 -2.81 -4.63
C THR A 24 4.97 -1.99 -4.04
N VAL A 25 5.56 -2.43 -2.93
CA VAL A 25 6.69 -1.72 -2.29
C VAL A 25 8.00 -1.96 -3.05
N LEU A 26 8.25 -3.19 -3.53
CA LEU A 26 9.49 -3.53 -4.24
C LEU A 26 9.51 -3.04 -5.69
N PHE A 27 8.34 -3.04 -6.35
CA PHE A 27 8.17 -2.74 -7.78
C PHE A 27 6.94 -1.84 -7.99
N PRO A 28 6.91 -0.62 -7.41
CA PRO A 28 5.80 0.31 -7.60
C PRO A 28 5.72 0.77 -9.05
N ASP A 29 4.50 1.04 -9.52
CA ASP A 29 4.29 1.72 -10.80
C ASP A 29 4.42 3.25 -10.61
N ARG A 30 4.05 3.74 -9.43
CA ARG A 30 4.22 5.14 -9.03
C ARG A 30 4.60 5.25 -7.55
N VAL A 31 5.49 6.20 -7.25
CA VAL A 31 5.88 6.57 -5.89
C VAL A 31 5.53 8.03 -5.67
N GLU A 32 4.85 8.33 -4.56
CA GLU A 32 4.58 9.70 -4.14
C GLU A 32 5.20 9.93 -2.76
N GLU A 33 6.13 10.88 -2.69
CA GLU A 33 6.69 11.38 -1.43
C GLU A 33 5.78 12.49 -0.89
N ARG A 34 5.28 12.34 0.34
CA ARG A 34 4.53 13.39 1.03
C ARG A 34 5.43 14.11 2.03
N LYS A 35 5.15 15.41 2.24
CA LYS A 35 5.93 16.30 3.12
C LYS A 35 5.95 15.88 4.59
N ASP A 36 5.05 14.99 5.00
CA ASP A 36 4.84 14.55 6.38
C ASP A 36 5.45 13.17 6.68
N ASP A 37 6.60 12.87 6.07
CA ASP A 37 7.35 11.62 6.29
C ASP A 37 6.58 10.33 5.92
N GLU A 38 5.73 10.41 4.90
CA GLU A 38 5.01 9.27 4.35
C GLU A 38 5.39 9.05 2.88
N VAL A 39 5.68 7.81 2.53
CA VAL A 39 5.92 7.39 1.15
C VAL A 39 4.77 6.50 0.72
N HIS A 40 4.10 6.90 -0.36
CA HIS A 40 3.00 6.17 -0.93
C HIS A 40 3.50 5.41 -2.16
N TYR A 41 3.46 4.09 -2.09
CA TYR A 41 3.73 3.19 -3.20
C TYR A 41 2.39 2.81 -3.84
N LEU A 42 2.27 3.02 -5.14
CA LEU A 42 1.09 2.69 -5.90
C LEU A 42 1.43 1.65 -6.95
N LYS A 43 0.55 0.65 -7.09
CA LYS A 43 0.66 -0.36 -8.13
C LYS A 43 -0.71 -0.77 -8.64
N GLU A 44 -0.89 -0.84 -9.95
CA GLU A 44 -2.06 -1.49 -10.52
C GLU A 44 -1.96 -3.01 -10.32
N ILE A 45 -3.04 -3.61 -9.82
CA ILE A 45 -3.14 -5.05 -9.61
C ILE A 45 -4.10 -5.62 -10.66
N PRO A 46 -3.59 -6.26 -11.74
CA PRO A 46 -4.44 -6.85 -12.78
C PRO A 46 -5.45 -7.86 -12.22
N ASP A 47 -5.00 -8.71 -11.29
CA ASP A 47 -5.81 -9.73 -10.61
C ASP A 47 -6.95 -9.13 -9.77
N ALA A 48 -6.86 -7.86 -9.41
CA ALA A 48 -7.89 -7.12 -8.68
C ALA A 48 -8.81 -6.32 -9.60
N LYS A 49 -8.92 -6.70 -10.88
CA LYS A 49 -9.67 -5.99 -11.95
C LYS A 49 -9.05 -4.62 -12.29
N GLY A 50 -7.72 -4.56 -12.34
CA GLY A 50 -7.00 -3.31 -12.66
C GLY A 50 -7.15 -2.23 -11.58
N LYS A 51 -7.43 -2.62 -10.33
CA LYS A 51 -7.48 -1.65 -9.23
C LYS A 51 -6.07 -1.25 -8.81
N VAL A 52 -5.90 0.02 -8.47
CA VAL A 52 -4.64 0.53 -7.93
C VAL A 52 -4.58 0.22 -6.43
N LEU A 53 -3.59 -0.57 -6.01
CA LEU A 53 -3.24 -0.77 -4.62
C LEU A 53 -2.30 0.35 -4.16
N ARG A 54 -2.66 1.00 -3.05
CA ARG A 54 -1.85 2.03 -2.40
C ARG A 54 -1.32 1.50 -1.08
N VAL A 55 -0.01 1.53 -0.92
CA VAL A 55 0.72 1.13 0.30
C VAL A 55 1.43 2.37 0.84
N ILE A 56 1.09 2.77 2.06
CA ILE A 56 1.68 3.92 2.75
C ILE A 56 2.68 3.41 3.78
N ILE A 57 3.91 3.89 3.70
CA ILE A 57 5.00 3.55 4.62
C ILE A 57 5.51 4.82 5.31
N ASN A 58 5.71 4.76 6.62
CA ASN A 58 6.51 5.75 7.34
C ASN A 58 7.96 5.23 7.40
N PRO A 59 8.94 5.90 6.75
CA PRO A 59 10.33 5.46 6.74
C PRO A 59 11.10 5.85 8.01
N ILE A 60 10.55 6.74 8.86
CA ILE A 60 11.19 7.19 10.10
C ILE A 60 11.07 6.14 11.20
N LEU A 61 10.00 5.34 11.19
CA LEU A 61 9.82 4.25 12.15
C LEU A 61 10.69 3.04 11.74
N SER A 62 11.57 2.59 12.64
CA SER A 62 12.33 1.35 12.47
C SER A 62 11.70 0.19 13.26
N PRO A 63 11.38 -0.95 12.63
CA PRO A 63 11.47 -1.22 11.18
C PRO A 63 10.40 -0.45 10.39
N HIS A 64 10.70 -0.09 9.12
CA HIS A 64 9.78 0.62 8.20
C HIS A 64 8.37 0.03 8.30
N ARG A 65 7.44 0.80 8.87
CA ARG A 65 6.08 0.30 9.15
C ARG A 65 5.16 0.65 8.00
N VAL A 66 4.53 -0.39 7.43
CA VAL A 66 3.36 -0.21 6.59
C VAL A 66 2.26 0.36 7.49
N ILE A 67 1.89 1.62 7.25
CA ILE A 67 0.90 2.33 8.06
C ILE A 67 -0.50 1.99 7.54
N THR A 68 -0.65 1.87 6.22
CA THR A 68 -1.97 1.71 5.60
C THR A 68 -1.85 1.04 4.24
N VAL A 69 -2.79 0.14 3.93
CA VAL A 69 -2.93 -0.47 2.62
C VAL A 69 -4.39 -0.46 2.20
N PHE A 70 -4.69 0.02 1.00
CA PHE A 70 -6.05 -0.01 0.44
C PHE A 70 -6.06 0.10 -1.07
N PHE A 71 -7.14 -0.33 -1.71
CA PHE A 71 -7.38 -0.04 -3.12
C PHE A 71 -7.85 1.41 -3.28
N ASP A 72 -7.10 2.19 -4.05
CA ASP A 72 -7.46 3.56 -4.38
C ASP A 72 -8.73 3.56 -5.22
N ARG A 73 -9.75 4.29 -4.76
CA ARG A 73 -11.06 4.37 -5.43
C ARG A 73 -11.14 5.53 -6.42
N ARG A 74 -10.15 6.43 -6.43
CA ARG A 74 -10.10 7.63 -7.26
C ARG A 74 -9.35 7.39 -8.56
N GLU A 75 -8.49 6.38 -8.59
CA GLU A 75 -7.77 5.97 -9.79
C GLU A 75 -8.50 4.77 -10.40
N ARG A 76 -9.25 5.03 -11.46
CA ARG A 76 -9.63 4.00 -12.41
C ARG A 76 -8.64 4.11 -13.58
N PRO A 77 -8.15 2.99 -14.15
CA PRO A 77 -7.44 3.04 -15.42
C PRO A 77 -8.32 3.70 -16.51
#